data_AF-C5T2E0-F1
#
_entry.id   AF-C5T2E0-F1
#
_cell.length_a   1.000
_cell.length_b   1.000
_cell.length_c   1.000
_cell.angle_alpha   90.00
_cell.angle_beta   90.00
_cell.angle_gamma   90.00
#
_symmetry.space_group_name_H-M   'P 1'
#
loop_
_entity.id
_entity.type
_entity.pdbx_description
1 polymer ?
#
loop_
_entity_poly.entity_id
_entity_poly.type
_entity_poly.pdbx_seq_one_letter_code
_entity_poly.pdbx_strand_id
1 'polypeptide(L)'
;MASAPRTAARTALRTLCLLALAASPLAQAGSSLALDKGCYGCHGNAFHPNAPSFEQLADRSAKRRGEAGAEDHLMNELRKPRPLGPIGPHEQLSEESARTLARWILDGAR
;
A
#
# COMPACT_ATOMS: atom_id res chain seq x y z
N MET A 1 -13.38 60.41 -19.23
CA MET A 1 -13.55 59.96 -17.83
C MET A 1 -14.84 59.17 -17.75
N ALA A 2 -14.76 57.85 -17.59
CA ALA A 2 -15.80 57.00 -16.98
C ALA A 2 -15.24 55.57 -16.92
N SER A 3 -15.12 55.06 -15.69
CA SER A 3 -14.38 53.89 -15.27
C SER A 3 -15.14 52.58 -15.53
N ALA A 4 -14.44 51.53 -15.95
CA ALA A 4 -14.93 50.16 -15.87
C ALA A 4 -14.53 49.54 -14.53
N PRO A 5 -15.44 48.86 -13.79
CA PRO A 5 -15.04 47.91 -12.77
C PRO A 5 -15.26 46.47 -13.23
N ARG A 6 -14.13 45.76 -13.19
CA ARG A 6 -13.89 44.34 -13.45
C ARG A 6 -14.47 43.51 -12.29
N THR A 7 -15.74 43.10 -12.35
CA THR A 7 -16.40 42.39 -11.23
C THR A 7 -17.08 41.07 -11.58
N ALA A 8 -16.87 40.51 -12.78
CA ALA A 8 -17.48 39.23 -13.15
C ALA A 8 -16.51 38.03 -13.17
N ALA A 9 -15.19 38.25 -13.02
CA ALA A 9 -14.18 37.21 -13.25
C ALA A 9 -13.52 36.64 -11.97
N ARG A 10 -14.03 36.98 -10.77
CA ARG A 10 -13.39 36.58 -9.49
C ARG A 10 -14.15 35.51 -8.71
N THR A 11 -15.36 35.15 -9.11
CA THR A 11 -16.23 34.21 -8.37
C THR A 11 -16.36 32.83 -9.02
N ALA A 12 -15.70 32.59 -10.16
CA ALA A 12 -15.76 31.31 -10.87
C ALA A 12 -14.56 30.37 -10.60
N LEU A 13 -13.80 30.58 -9.51
CA LEU A 13 -12.64 29.73 -9.15
C LEU A 13 -12.80 29.02 -7.80
N ARG A 14 -14.03 28.91 -7.28
CA ARG A 14 -14.31 28.17 -6.03
C ARG A 14 -15.18 26.94 -6.24
N THR A 15 -15.22 26.40 -7.45
CA THR A 15 -15.92 25.15 -7.71
C THR A 15 -14.92 24.00 -7.65
N LEU A 16 -14.80 23.45 -6.45
CA LEU A 16 -14.72 22.02 -6.23
C LEU A 16 -13.42 21.33 -6.66
N CYS A 17 -12.33 21.66 -5.97
CA CYS A 17 -11.23 20.72 -5.76
C CYS A 17 -11.71 19.61 -4.81
N LEU A 18 -12.62 18.76 -5.29
CA LEU A 18 -12.80 17.43 -4.70
C LEU A 18 -11.50 16.69 -5.01
N LEU A 19 -10.59 16.68 -4.03
CA LEU A 19 -9.51 15.71 -3.99
C LEU A 19 -10.17 14.33 -4.05
N ALA A 20 -10.28 13.79 -5.25
CA ALA A 20 -10.41 12.37 -5.44
C ALA A 20 -9.13 11.78 -4.85
N LEU A 21 -9.21 11.36 -3.59
CA LEU A 21 -8.27 10.45 -2.97
C LEU A 21 -8.44 9.12 -3.71
N ALA A 22 -7.95 9.06 -4.95
CA ALA A 22 -7.94 7.87 -5.75
C ALA A 22 -6.99 6.90 -5.03
N ALA A 23 -7.54 6.08 -4.14
CA ALA A 23 -6.85 4.91 -3.66
C ALA A 23 -6.43 4.14 -4.91
N SER A 24 -5.12 4.01 -5.13
CA SER A 24 -4.59 3.29 -6.28
C SER A 24 -5.28 1.92 -6.35
N PRO A 25 -5.73 1.44 -7.53
CA PRO A 25 -6.37 0.13 -7.65
C PRO A 25 -5.53 -0.99 -7.02
N LEU A 26 -4.20 -0.83 -7.08
CA LEU A 26 -3.21 -1.69 -6.44
C LEU A 26 -3.30 -1.69 -4.90
N ALA A 27 -3.59 -0.55 -4.28
CA ALA A 27 -3.74 -0.44 -2.82
C ALA A 27 -4.99 -1.17 -2.32
N GLN A 28 -6.11 -1.01 -3.03
CA GLN A 28 -7.35 -1.72 -2.70
C GLN A 28 -7.21 -3.23 -2.91
N ALA A 29 -6.59 -3.65 -4.02
CA ALA A 29 -6.34 -5.06 -4.30
C ALA A 29 -5.40 -5.72 -3.27
N GLY A 30 -4.33 -5.02 -2.88
CA GLY A 30 -3.37 -5.53 -1.89
C GLY A 30 -3.98 -5.71 -0.50
N SER A 31 -4.72 -4.73 0.00
CA SER A 31 -5.38 -4.82 1.32
C SER A 31 -6.43 -5.93 1.36
N SER A 32 -7.30 -6.02 0.35
CA SER A 32 -8.30 -7.10 0.26
C SER A 32 -7.64 -8.47 0.21
N LEU A 33 -6.59 -8.62 -0.60
CA LEU A 33 -5.86 -9.87 -0.70
C LEU A 33 -5.17 -10.23 0.64
N ALA A 34 -4.60 -9.26 1.34
CA ALA A 34 -4.00 -9.48 2.65
C ALA A 34 -5.03 -9.92 3.71
N LEU A 35 -6.27 -9.41 3.64
CA LEU A 35 -7.39 -9.89 4.47
C LEU A 35 -7.74 -11.34 4.11
N ASP A 36 -7.95 -11.62 2.83
CA ASP A 36 -8.36 -12.95 2.33
C ASP A 36 -7.32 -14.03 2.62
N LYS A 37 -6.03 -13.68 2.61
CA LYS A 37 -4.92 -14.59 2.94
C LYS A 37 -4.64 -14.66 4.45
N GLY A 38 -5.37 -13.93 5.29
CA GLY A 38 -5.22 -13.96 6.74
C GLY A 38 -3.97 -13.24 7.28
N CYS A 39 -3.33 -12.38 6.47
CA CYS A 39 -2.09 -11.70 6.86
C CYS A 39 -2.29 -10.75 8.05
N TYR A 40 -3.48 -10.15 8.17
CA TYR A 40 -3.82 -9.25 9.27
C TYR A 40 -3.83 -9.93 10.65
N GLY A 41 -3.87 -11.26 10.73
CA GLY A 41 -3.76 -11.99 12.00
C GLY A 41 -2.43 -11.74 12.73
N CYS A 42 -1.36 -11.44 11.98
CA CYS A 42 -0.04 -11.12 12.54
C CYS A 42 0.46 -9.72 12.17
N HIS A 43 0.06 -9.19 11.01
CA HIS A 43 0.56 -7.90 10.47
C HIS A 43 -0.40 -6.71 10.64
N GLY A 44 -1.48 -6.87 11.43
CA GLY A 44 -2.42 -5.80 11.72
C GLY A 44 -1.83 -4.65 12.57
N ASN A 45 -2.69 -3.72 12.99
CA ASN A 45 -2.30 -2.58 13.84
C ASN A 45 -1.96 -2.99 15.29
N ALA A 46 -2.50 -4.11 15.77
CA ALA A 46 -2.13 -4.62 17.09
C ALA A 46 -0.69 -5.11 17.07
N PHE A 47 0.06 -4.80 18.12
CA PHE A 47 1.44 -5.28 18.27
C PHE A 47 1.48 -6.81 18.24
N HIS A 48 2.35 -7.36 17.40
CA HIS A 48 2.69 -8.77 17.40
C HIS A 48 4.21 -8.92 17.62
N PRO A 49 4.66 -9.70 18.63
CA PRO A 49 6.08 -9.74 19.01
C PRO A 49 7.00 -10.25 17.91
N ASN A 50 6.47 -11.04 16.98
CA ASN A 50 7.25 -11.69 15.91
C ASN A 50 6.90 -11.17 14.51
N ALA A 51 6.08 -10.13 14.39
CA ALA A 51 5.66 -9.60 13.09
C ALA A 51 5.50 -8.07 13.15
N PRO A 52 6.11 -7.31 12.22
CA PRO A 52 5.84 -5.88 12.09
C PRO A 52 4.43 -5.64 11.56
N SER A 53 3.83 -4.49 11.87
CA SER A 53 2.58 -4.07 11.20
C SER A 53 2.81 -3.78 9.71
N PHE A 54 1.75 -3.73 8.91
CA PHE A 54 1.85 -3.31 7.51
C PHE A 54 2.44 -1.90 7.35
N GLU A 55 2.09 -0.97 8.24
CA GLU A 55 2.69 0.37 8.27
C GLU A 55 4.21 0.31 8.49
N GLN A 56 4.67 -0.51 9.44
CA GLN A 56 6.10 -0.71 9.67
C GLN A 56 6.79 -1.39 8.49
N LEU A 57 6.12 -2.30 7.78
CA LEU A 57 6.63 -2.92 6.56
C LEU A 57 6.75 -1.91 5.43
N ALA A 58 5.74 -1.07 5.23
CA ALA A 58 5.73 0.03 4.28
C ALA A 58 6.90 0.99 4.53
N ASP A 59 7.07 1.45 5.78
CA ASP A 59 8.17 2.35 6.15
C ASP A 59 9.54 1.75 5.87
N ARG A 60 9.73 0.46 6.23
CA ARG A 60 10.99 -0.26 5.96
C ARG A 60 11.26 -0.45 4.48
N SER A 61 10.20 -0.59 3.68
CA SER A 61 10.26 -0.90 2.25
C SER A 61 10.31 0.35 1.37
N ALA A 62 9.91 1.52 1.89
CA ALA A 62 9.88 2.79 1.17
C ALA A 62 11.22 3.14 0.50
N LYS A 63 12.35 2.83 1.17
CA LYS A 63 13.70 3.04 0.64
C LYS A 63 14.05 2.19 -0.58
N ARG A 64 13.29 1.13 -0.84
CA ARG A 64 13.48 0.20 -1.99
C ARG A 64 12.49 0.45 -3.11
N ARG A 65 11.58 1.43 -2.96
CA ARG A 65 10.56 1.72 -3.96
C ARG A 65 11.21 2.16 -5.28
N GLY A 66 10.88 1.48 -6.38
CA GLY A 66 11.45 1.74 -7.70
C GLY A 66 12.87 1.17 -7.92
N GLU A 67 13.47 0.52 -6.91
CA GLU A 67 14.72 -0.22 -7.06
C GLU A 67 14.47 -1.48 -7.91
N ALA A 68 15.34 -1.74 -8.89
CA ALA A 68 15.27 -2.95 -9.68
C ALA A 68 15.42 -4.19 -8.77
N GLY A 69 14.48 -5.14 -8.88
CA GLY A 69 14.48 -6.37 -8.09
C GLY A 69 13.89 -6.24 -6.68
N ALA A 70 13.40 -5.07 -6.25
CA ALA A 70 12.76 -4.92 -4.94
C ALA A 70 11.48 -5.76 -4.79
N GLU A 71 10.69 -5.86 -5.87
CA GLU A 71 9.50 -6.70 -5.93
C GLU A 71 9.85 -8.17 -5.75
N ASP A 72 10.80 -8.69 -6.54
CA ASP A 72 11.25 -10.08 -6.47
C ASP A 72 11.84 -10.42 -5.10
N HIS A 73 12.61 -9.49 -4.52
CA HIS A 73 13.15 -9.64 -3.18
C HIS A 73 12.04 -9.82 -2.13
N LEU A 74 11.01 -8.98 -2.16
CA LEU A 74 9.87 -9.10 -1.24
C LEU A 74 9.03 -10.34 -1.52
N MET A 75 8.81 -10.71 -2.78
CA MET A 75 8.12 -11.96 -3.13
C MET A 75 8.85 -13.18 -2.54
N ASN A 76 10.19 -13.18 -2.59
CA ASN A 76 10.99 -14.23 -1.99
C ASN A 76 10.86 -14.24 -0.46
N GLU A 77 10.96 -13.08 0.20
CA GLU A 77 10.80 -13.00 1.66
C GLU A 77 9.39 -13.40 2.14
N LEU A 78 8.33 -13.08 1.38
CA LEU A 78 6.96 -13.50 1.68
C LEU A 78 6.82 -15.03 1.71
N ARG A 79 7.53 -15.73 0.82
CA ARG A 79 7.41 -17.20 0.63
C ARG A 79 8.53 -17.98 1.32
N LYS A 80 9.43 -17.29 2.03
CA LYS A 80 10.61 -17.88 2.66
C LYS A 80 10.22 -18.72 3.89
N PRO A 81 10.69 -19.97 3.99
CA PRO A 81 10.53 -20.77 5.20
C PRO A 81 11.12 -20.06 6.42
N ARG A 82 10.45 -20.15 7.57
CA ARG A 82 10.88 -19.48 8.80
C ARG A 82 11.47 -20.48 9.80
N PRO A 83 12.48 -20.08 10.59
CA PRO A 83 13.10 -20.98 11.59
C PRO A 83 12.13 -21.47 12.66
N LEU A 84 11.06 -20.72 12.94
CA LEU A 84 10.04 -21.06 13.94
C LEU A 84 8.97 -22.05 13.41
N GLY A 85 9.17 -22.59 12.21
CA GLY A 85 8.24 -23.49 11.56
C GLY A 85 7.40 -22.82 10.46
N PRO A 86 6.57 -23.61 9.78
CA PRO A 86 5.73 -23.16 8.69
C PRO A 86 4.71 -22.11 9.16
N ILE A 87 4.53 -21.05 8.39
CA ILE A 87 3.46 -20.06 8.59
C ILE A 87 2.46 -20.27 7.47
N GLY A 88 1.30 -20.88 7.77
CA GLY A 88 0.32 -21.29 6.77
C GLY A 88 0.01 -20.24 5.69
N PRO A 89 -0.34 -18.99 6.07
CA PRO A 89 -0.55 -17.91 5.11
C PRO A 89 0.61 -17.66 4.14
N HIS A 90 1.87 -17.81 4.56
CA HIS A 90 3.05 -17.59 3.72
C HIS A 90 3.25 -18.72 2.70
N GLU A 91 2.99 -19.96 3.11
CA GLU A 91 3.20 -21.15 2.27
C GLU A 91 2.14 -21.30 1.18
N GLN A 92 0.94 -20.76 1.43
CA GLN A 92 -0.20 -20.83 0.52
C GLN A 92 -0.21 -19.71 -0.54
N LEU A 93 0.80 -18.82 -0.54
CA LEU A 93 0.89 -17.75 -1.55
C LEU A 93 1.27 -18.32 -2.92
N SER A 94 0.40 -18.08 -3.91
CA SER A 94 0.78 -18.18 -5.31
C SER A 94 1.78 -17.08 -5.67
N GLU A 95 2.51 -17.25 -6.77
CA GLU A 95 3.41 -16.21 -7.29
C GLU A 95 2.66 -14.89 -7.53
N GLU A 96 1.47 -14.97 -8.12
CA GLU A 96 0.62 -13.81 -8.39
C GLU A 96 0.18 -13.09 -7.10
N SER A 97 -0.21 -13.84 -6.08
CA SER A 97 -0.61 -13.26 -4.78
C SER A 97 0.59 -12.58 -4.11
N ALA A 98 1.75 -13.25 -4.12
CA ALA A 98 2.99 -12.69 -3.57
C ALA A 98 3.40 -11.41 -4.31
N ARG A 99 3.28 -11.37 -5.63
CA ARG A 99 3.57 -10.19 -6.44
C ARG A 99 2.66 -9.01 -6.09
N THR A 100 1.36 -9.26 -6.00
CA THR A 100 0.37 -8.23 -5.65
C THR A 100 0.65 -7.65 -4.27
N LEU A 101 0.92 -8.50 -3.28
CA LEU A 101 1.26 -8.09 -1.92
C LEU A 101 2.61 -7.33 -1.87
N ALA A 102 3.63 -7.81 -2.56
CA ALA A 102 4.94 -7.16 -2.61
C ALA A 102 4.86 -5.74 -3.17
N ARG A 103 4.16 -5.57 -4.30
CA ARG A 103 3.91 -4.25 -4.90
C ARG A 103 3.17 -3.32 -3.97
N TRP A 104 2.11 -3.83 -3.35
CA TRP A 104 1.32 -3.05 -2.40
C TRP A 104 2.14 -2.59 -1.18
N ILE A 105 2.98 -3.46 -0.62
CA ILE A 105 3.89 -3.11 0.49
C ILE A 105 4.89 -2.04 0.07
N LEU A 106 5.50 -2.17 -1.12
CA LEU A 106 6.44 -1.16 -1.66
C LEU A 106 5.78 0.21 -1.91
N ASP A 107 4.49 0.22 -2.23
CA ASP A 107 3.71 1.44 -2.50
C ASP A 107 3.09 2.07 -1.25
N GLY A 108 3.38 1.53 -0.05
CA GLY A 108 2.96 2.13 1.21
C GLY A 108 1.68 1.52 1.79
N ALA A 109 1.69 0.20 1.96
CA ALA A 109 0.63 -0.56 2.60
C ALA A 109 0.21 0.02 3.96
N ARG A 110 -1.11 0.09 4.17
CA ARG A 110 -1.79 0.49 5.41
C ARG A 110 -3.19 -0.11 5.45
#